data_AF-A0A7Z9M784-F1
#
_entry.id   AF-A0A7Z9M784-F1
#
_cell.length_a   1.000
_cell.length_b   1.000
_cell.length_c   1.000
_cell.angle_alpha   90.00
_cell.angle_beta   90.00
_cell.angle_gamma   90.00
#
_symmetry.space_group_name_H-M   'P 1'
#
loop_
_entity.id
_entity.type
_entity.pdbx_description
1 polymer ?
#
loop_
_entity_poly.entity_id
_entity_poly.type
_entity_poly.pdbx_seq_one_letter_code
_entity_poly.pdbx_strand_id
1 'polypeptide(L)' 'MKSPIKNFIETNLIMLGLLFYCCEDTQPDSSDVIDAGVVINEINYNSLDSFDPDDWVEIYNSSSETIDLGSWLLKD' A
#
# COMPACT_ATOMS: atom_id res chain seq x y z
N MET A 1 13.70 -53.25 -3.14
CA MET A 1 12.80 -52.77 -4.21
C MET A 1 11.62 -52.05 -3.57
N LYS A 2 11.59 -50.71 -3.59
CA LYS A 2 10.40 -49.96 -3.14
C LYS A 2 9.28 -50.17 -4.16
N SER A 3 8.04 -50.37 -3.68
CA SER A 3 6.86 -50.57 -4.53
C SER A 3 6.66 -49.36 -5.46
N PRO A 4 6.31 -49.56 -6.74
CA PRO A 4 6.10 -48.47 -7.69
C PRO A 4 5.00 -47.49 -7.23
N ILE A 5 4.04 -47.96 -6.44
CA ILE A 5 2.98 -47.15 -5.84
C ILE A 5 3.53 -46.21 -4.75
N LYS A 6 4.53 -46.66 -3.97
CA LYS A 6 5.17 -45.81 -2.95
C LYS A 6 5.97 -44.68 -3.60
N ASN A 7 6.67 -44.97 -4.70
CA ASN A 7 7.39 -43.93 -5.45
C ASN A 7 6.41 -42.95 -6.10
N PHE A 8 5.27 -43.40 -6.63
CA PHE A 8 4.26 -42.51 -7.19
C PHE A 8 3.65 -41.56 -6.14
N ILE A 9 3.34 -42.08 -4.94
CA ILE A 9 2.84 -41.28 -3.82
C ILE A 9 3.92 -40.30 -3.31
N GLU A 10 5.18 -40.76 -3.15
CA GLU A 10 6.30 -39.92 -2.70
C GLU A 10 6.56 -38.76 -3.69
N THR A 11 6.55 -39.00 -5.01
CA THR A 11 6.77 -37.94 -6.01
C THR A 11 5.61 -36.96 -6.08
N ASN A 12 4.36 -37.41 -5.93
CA ASN A 12 3.20 -36.52 -5.92
C ASN A 12 3.10 -35.69 -4.63
N LEU A 13 3.50 -36.23 -3.47
CA LEU A 13 3.59 -35.45 -2.23
C LEU A 13 4.69 -34.37 -2.30
N ILE A 14 5.84 -34.68 -2.90
CA ILE A 14 6.92 -33.70 -3.08
C ILE A 14 6.50 -32.61 -4.08
N MET A 15 5.80 -32.98 -5.16
CA MET A 15 5.27 -32.02 -6.13
C MET A 15 4.15 -31.14 -5.54
N LEU A 16 3.31 -31.69 -4.65
CA LEU A 16 2.31 -30.93 -3.89
C LEU A 16 2.98 -29.99 -2.87
N GLY A 17 4.03 -30.44 -2.18
CA GLY A 17 4.82 -29.61 -1.26
C GLY A 17 5.53 -28.45 -1.96
N LEU A 18 6.05 -28.66 -3.17
CA LEU A 18 6.68 -27.60 -3.99
C LEU A 18 5.65 -26.58 -4.52
N LEU A 19 4.41 -27.00 -4.80
CA LEU A 19 3.32 -26.09 -5.18
C LEU A 19 2.86 -25.18 -4.02
N PHE A 20 2.98 -25.65 -2.78
CA PHE A 20 2.70 -24.85 -1.58
C PHE A 20 3.89 -23.99 -1.12
N TYR A 21 5.12 -24.31 -1.53
CA TYR A 21 6.33 -23.59 -1.12
C TYR A 21 6.59 -22.29 -1.92
N CYS A 22 5.90 -22.05 -3.03
CA CYS A 22 6.09 -20.85 -3.85
C CYS A 22 5.27 -19.63 -3.38
N CYS A 23 4.39 -19.76 -2.38
CA CYS A 23 3.51 -18.66 -1.97
C CYS A 23 3.79 -18.10 -0.57
N GLU A 24 4.88 -18.52 0.06
CA GLU A 24 5.26 -18.00 1.38
C GLU A 24 6.51 -17.13 1.32
N ASP A 25 6.58 -16.29 0.28
CA ASP A 25 7.31 -15.04 0.30
C ASP A 25 6.29 -13.89 0.22
N THR A 26 5.31 -13.87 1.12
CA THR A 26 4.76 -12.58 1.52
C THR A 26 5.76 -11.98 2.49
N GLN A 27 6.85 -11.40 1.96
CA GLN A 27 7.37 -10.23 2.63
C GLN A 27 6.15 -9.32 2.79
N PRO A 28 5.77 -8.89 4.00
CA PRO A 28 5.01 -7.66 4.05
C PRO A 28 5.92 -6.68 3.34
N ASP A 29 5.56 -6.30 2.12
CA ASP A 29 5.93 -4.98 1.66
C ASP A 29 5.27 -4.11 2.72
N SER A 30 6.04 -3.80 3.76
CA SER A 30 5.83 -2.61 4.55
C SER A 30 6.05 -1.49 3.54
N SER A 31 5.08 -1.32 2.63
CA SER A 31 4.43 -0.05 2.47
C SER A 31 4.24 0.47 3.89
N ASP A 32 5.29 1.11 4.40
CA ASP A 32 5.18 2.01 5.51
C ASP A 32 4.18 3.03 4.99
N VAL A 33 2.90 2.75 5.24
CA VAL A 33 1.84 3.73 5.12
C VAL A 33 2.21 4.71 6.22
N ILE A 34 3.02 5.69 5.86
CA ILE A 34 3.45 6.76 6.76
C ILE A 34 2.17 7.53 7.06
N ASP A 35 1.61 7.24 8.23
CA ASP A 35 0.57 8.08 8.81
C ASP A 35 1.23 9.38 9.28
N ALA A 36 1.19 10.38 8.40
CA ALA A 36 1.67 11.72 8.69
C ALA A 36 0.57 12.61 9.28
N GLY A 37 -0.63 12.07 9.51
CA GLY A 37 -1.81 12.85 9.93
C GLY A 37 -2.28 13.82 8.84
N VAL A 38 -2.45 15.09 9.21
CA VAL A 38 -2.87 16.16 8.29
C VAL A 38 -1.66 16.79 7.62
N VAL A 39 -1.61 16.73 6.29
CA VAL A 39 -0.52 17.28 5.46
C VAL A 39 -1.05 18.29 4.45
N ILE A 40 -0.17 19.19 3.99
CA ILE A 40 -0.40 19.94 2.76
C ILE A 40 0.07 19.05 1.61
N ASN A 41 -0.87 18.53 0.83
CA ASN A 41 -0.57 17.58 -0.25
C ASN A 41 -0.19 18.30 -1.56
N GLU A 42 -0.92 19.36 -1.90
CA GLU A 42 -0.71 20.13 -3.12
C GLU A 42 -0.83 21.64 -2.86
N ILE A 43 -0.10 22.43 -3.65
CA ILE A 43 -0.13 23.89 -3.66
C ILE A 43 -0.23 24.35 -5.11
N ASN A 44 -1.27 25.10 -5.44
CA ASN A 44 -1.38 25.82 -6.70
C ASN A 44 -1.25 27.32 -6.42
N TYR A 45 -0.13 27.92 -6.79
CA TYR A 45 0.10 29.37 -6.72
C TYR A 45 0.41 29.98 -8.10
N ASN A 46 0.51 29.11 -9.12
CA ASN A 46 0.88 29.48 -10.47
C ASN A 46 0.21 28.49 -11.42
N SER A 47 -1.06 28.78 -11.70
CA SER A 47 -1.90 28.01 -12.58
C SER A 47 -1.35 27.95 -14.01
N LEU A 48 -1.88 27.02 -14.81
CA LEU A 48 -1.62 27.00 -16.24
C LEU A 48 -2.39 28.13 -16.93
N ASP A 49 -1.80 28.77 -17.94
CA ASP A 49 -2.47 29.83 -18.72
C ASP A 49 -3.81 29.39 -19.34
N SER A 50 -3.96 28.09 -19.61
CA SER A 50 -5.15 27.50 -20.22
C SER A 50 -6.27 27.16 -19.23
N PHE A 51 -5.97 27.11 -17.93
CA PHE A 51 -6.93 26.79 -16.88
C PHE A 51 -6.44 27.32 -15.53
N ASP A 52 -7.16 28.33 -15.02
CA ASP A 52 -6.82 29.03 -13.79
C ASP A 52 -7.94 28.89 -12.76
N PRO A 53 -7.81 27.97 -11.78
CA PRO A 53 -8.74 27.82 -10.66
C PRO A 53 -8.40 28.73 -9.46
N ASP A 54 -7.61 29.79 -9.65
CA ASP A 54 -7.03 30.64 -8.60
C ASP A 54 -6.03 29.90 -7.68
N ASP A 55 -5.51 30.62 -6.69
CA ASP A 55 -4.59 30.09 -5.69
C ASP A 55 -5.31 29.18 -4.68
N TRP A 56 -4.77 27.99 -4.44
CA TRP A 56 -5.31 27.06 -3.46
C TRP A 56 -4.24 26.14 -2.86
N VAL A 57 -4.57 25.56 -1.70
CA VAL A 57 -3.80 24.49 -1.06
C VAL A 57 -4.71 23.31 -0.74
N GLU A 58 -4.22 22.08 -0.94
CA GLU A 58 -4.92 20.87 -0.56
C GLU A 58 -4.49 20.42 0.83
N ILE A 59 -5.48 20.24 1.71
CA ILE A 59 -5.30 19.64 3.04
C ILE A 59 -5.77 18.19 2.95
N TYR A 60 -4.84 17.26 3.19
CA TYR A 60 -5.11 15.82 3.11
C TYR A 60 -4.84 15.16 4.45
N ASN A 61 -5.75 14.28 4.87
CA ASN A 61 -5.54 13.39 6.01
C ASN A 61 -5.01 12.06 5.47
N SER A 62 -3.72 11.78 5.68
CA SER A 62 -3.09 10.52 5.25
C SER A 62 -3.30 9.36 6.21
N SER A 63 -3.94 9.61 7.35
CA SER A 63 -4.31 8.58 8.34
C SER A 63 -5.59 7.84 7.95
N SER A 64 -5.82 6.67 8.54
CA SER A 64 -7.11 5.95 8.47
C SER A 64 -8.17 6.50 9.43
N GLU A 65 -7.79 7.41 10.32
CA GLU A 65 -8.65 7.91 11.40
C GLU A 65 -9.28 9.24 11.02
N THR A 66 -10.43 9.56 11.63
CA THR A 66 -11.04 10.88 11.46
C THR A 66 -10.29 11.91 12.31
N ILE A 67 -9.88 13.03 11.70
CA ILE A 67 -9.23 14.15 12.40
C ILE A 67 -10.14 15.37 12.39
N ASP A 68 -10.37 15.95 13.58
CA ASP A 68 -11.10 17.21 13.72
C ASP A 68 -10.19 18.41 13.46
N LEU A 69 -10.56 19.25 12.50
CA LEU A 69 -9.88 20.49 12.13
C LEU A 69 -10.44 21.72 12.88
N GLY A 70 -11.38 21.52 13.81
CA GLY A 70 -11.97 22.58 14.61
C GLY A 70 -10.92 23.46 15.28
N SER A 71 -11.07 24.78 15.18
CA SER A 71 -10.14 25.79 15.71
C SER A 71 -8.73 25.82 15.10
N TRP A 72 -8.48 25.05 14.02
CA TRP A 72 -7.22 25.17 13.30
C TRP A 72 -7.15 26.51 12.56
N LEU A 73 -5.93 27.03 12.43
CA LEU A 73 -5.63 28.25 11.69
C LEU A 73 -4.59 27.92 10.62
N LEU A 74 -4.93 28.21 9.37
CA LEU A 74 -3.97 28.22 8.27
C LEU A 74 -3.28 29.60 8.23
N LYS A 75 -1.95 29.63 8.20
CA LYS A 75 -1.12 30.84 8.22
C LYS A 75 0.10 30.69 7.32
N ASP A 76 0.64 31.82 6.89
CA ASP A 76 1.89 31.99 6.13
C ASP A 76 3.14 32.14 7.03
#